data_AF-A0A5S9MH72-F1
#
_entry.id   AF-A0A5S9MH72-F1
#
_cell.length_a   1.000
_cell.length_b   1.000
_cell.length_c   1.000
_cell.angle_alpha   90.00
_cell.angle_beta   90.00
_cell.angle_gamma   90.00
#
_symmetry.space_group_name_H-M   'P 1'
#
loop_
_entity.id
_entity.type
_entity.pdbx_description
1 polymer ?
#
loop_
_entity_poly.entity_id
_entity_poly.type
_entity_poly.pdbx_seq_one_letter_code
_entity_poly.pdbx_strand_id
1 'polypeptide(L)'
;MANEQVLTAQQVIDKAREYLSAEHIQFIERAYEYAENAHKEQYRKSGEPYIIHPIQVAGILVDLEMDPSTIAGGFLHDVVEDTDVTLQDLKRAF
;
A
#
# COMPACT_ATOMS: atom_id res chain seq x y z
N MET A 1 13.18 -5.19 -22.07
CA MET A 1 12.18 -5.33 -20.99
C MET A 1 11.79 -3.92 -20.62
N ALA A 2 10.52 -3.56 -20.77
CA ALA A 2 10.08 -2.18 -20.56
C ALA A 2 10.48 -1.76 -19.14
N ASN A 3 11.09 -0.57 -19.01
CA ASN A 3 11.26 0.07 -17.71
C ASN A 3 9.86 0.35 -17.16
N GLU A 4 9.28 -0.60 -16.43
CA GLU A 4 8.06 -0.36 -15.67
C GLU A 4 8.41 0.70 -14.62
N GLN A 5 7.77 1.85 -14.76
CA GLN A 5 8.02 3.02 -13.95
C GLN A 5 7.54 2.73 -12.53
N VAL A 6 8.42 2.89 -11.54
CA VAL A 6 8.05 2.78 -10.12
C VAL A 6 6.98 3.83 -9.82
N LEU A 7 5.76 3.40 -9.52
CA LEU A 7 4.65 4.29 -9.22
C LEU A 7 4.81 4.91 -7.83
N THR A 8 4.37 6.15 -7.67
CA THR A 8 4.19 6.77 -6.36
C THR A 8 2.84 6.35 -5.77
N ALA A 9 2.70 6.43 -4.44
CA ALA A 9 1.42 6.18 -3.78
C ALA A 9 0.31 7.09 -4.33
N GLN A 10 0.61 8.37 -4.57
CA GLN A 10 -0.35 9.31 -5.16
C GLN A 10 -0.85 8.84 -6.53
N GLN A 11 0.03 8.33 -7.38
CA GLN A 11 -0.37 7.79 -8.69
C GLN A 11 -1.26 6.55 -8.56
N VAL A 12 -0.97 5.67 -7.60
CA VAL A 12 -1.82 4.49 -7.31
C VAL A 12 -3.20 4.93 -6.82
N ILE A 13 -3.25 5.90 -5.90
CA ILE A 13 -4.50 6.46 -5.35
C ILE A 13 -5.30 7.19 -6.44
N ASP A 14 -4.64 7.96 -7.30
CA ASP A 14 -5.30 8.68 -8.40
C ASP A 14 -5.93 7.72 -9.41
N LYS A 15 -5.26 6.62 -9.75
CA LYS A 15 -5.86 5.54 -10.57
C LYS A 15 -7.05 4.90 -9.87
N ALA A 16 -6.96 4.63 -8.57
CA ALA A 16 -8.06 4.06 -7.81
C ALA A 16 -9.30 4.97 -7.78
N ARG A 17 -9.10 6.31 -7.81
CA ARG A 17 -10.20 7.30 -7.86
C ARG A 17 -11.04 7.19 -9.14
N GLU A 18 -10.53 6.55 -10.19
CA GLU A 18 -11.27 6.39 -11.44
C GLU A 18 -12.46 5.43 -11.31
N TYR A 19 -12.42 4.49 -10.35
CA TYR A 19 -13.48 3.47 -10.17
C TYR A 19 -13.98 3.27 -8.73
N LEU A 20 -13.28 3.80 -7.72
CA LEU A 20 -13.71 3.71 -6.31
C LEU A 20 -14.43 4.96 -5.82
N SER A 21 -15.28 4.80 -4.79
CA SER A 21 -15.93 5.91 -4.10
C SER A 21 -14.94 6.69 -3.23
N ALA A 22 -15.27 7.95 -2.89
CA ALA A 22 -14.44 8.76 -2.01
C ALA A 22 -14.19 8.12 -0.64
N GLU A 23 -15.17 7.37 -0.10
CA GLU A 23 -15.03 6.62 1.15
C GLU A 23 -13.97 5.51 1.03
N HIS A 24 -14.01 4.75 -0.08
CA HIS A 24 -13.01 3.72 -0.37
C HIS A 24 -11.61 4.31 -0.59
N ILE A 25 -11.53 5.49 -1.19
CA ILE A 25 -10.26 6.20 -1.36
C ILE A 25 -9.65 6.59 -0.01
N GLN A 26 -10.44 7.16 0.90
CA GLN A 26 -9.98 7.46 2.26
C GLN A 26 -9.52 6.20 3.00
N PHE A 27 -10.19 5.08 2.78
CA PHE A 27 -9.83 3.80 3.37
C PHE A 27 -8.45 3.30 2.90
N ILE A 28 -8.18 3.33 1.59
CA ILE A 28 -6.87 2.89 1.05
C ILE A 28 -5.75 3.91 1.32
N GLU A 29 -6.04 5.21 1.35
CA GLU A 29 -5.10 6.27 1.75
C GLU A 29 -4.61 6.01 3.19
N ARG A 30 -5.55 5.72 4.10
CA ARG A 30 -5.22 5.35 5.48
C ARG A 30 -4.38 4.06 5.57
N ALA A 31 -4.62 3.08 4.70
CA ALA A 31 -3.81 1.86 4.64
C ALA A 31 -2.38 2.14 4.19
N TYR A 32 -2.21 2.99 3.16
CA TYR A 32 -0.91 3.46 2.71
C TYR A 32 -0.17 4.21 3.81
N GLU A 33 -0.80 5.21 4.45
CA GLU A 33 -0.18 5.99 5.53
C GLU A 33 0.24 5.09 6.70
N TYR A 34 -0.56 4.08 7.03
CA TYR A 34 -0.23 3.13 8.06
C TYR A 34 1.02 2.32 7.69
N ALA A 35 1.08 1.77 6.46
CA ALA A 35 2.22 1.02 5.96
C ALA A 35 3.49 1.88 5.89
N GLU A 36 3.38 3.12 5.40
CA GLU A 36 4.49 4.06 5.32
C GLU A 36 5.08 4.37 6.70
N ASN A 37 4.23 4.60 7.69
CA ASN A 37 4.67 4.84 9.06
C ASN A 37 5.31 3.60 9.69
N ALA A 38 4.75 2.41 9.46
CA ALA A 38 5.28 1.15 9.97
C ALA A 38 6.68 0.85 9.40
N HIS A 39 6.89 1.13 8.11
CA HIS A 39 8.13 0.88 7.39
C HIS A 39 9.06 2.11 7.29
N LYS A 40 8.81 3.19 8.04
CA LYS A 40 9.46 4.50 7.86
C LYS A 40 10.99 4.46 7.89
N GLU A 41 11.54 3.70 8.84
CA GLU A 41 13.00 3.56 9.02
C GLU A 41 13.56 2.28 8.40
N GLN A 42 12.73 1.57 7.61
CA GLN A 42 13.08 0.31 6.99
C GLN A 42 13.49 0.50 5.53
N TYR A 43 14.62 -0.12 5.19
CA TYR A 43 15.18 -0.10 3.85
C TYR A 43 15.44 -1.53 3.37
N ARG A 44 15.32 -1.76 2.07
CA ARG A 44 15.72 -3.03 1.46
C ARG A 44 17.24 -3.15 1.43
N LYS A 45 17.74 -4.37 1.18
CA LYS A 45 19.19 -4.61 0.97
C LYS A 45 19.79 -3.79 -0.18
N SER A 46 18.96 -3.35 -1.13
CA SER A 46 19.37 -2.44 -2.22
C SER A 46 19.59 -0.99 -1.76
N GLY A 47 19.14 -0.61 -0.56
CA GLY A 47 19.17 0.76 -0.04
C GLY A 47 17.90 1.57 -0.32
N GLU A 48 16.92 1.00 -1.02
CA GLU A 48 15.65 1.67 -1.31
C GLU A 48 14.70 1.62 -0.10
N PRO A 49 13.86 2.65 0.11
CA PRO A 49 12.80 2.61 1.11
C PRO A 49 11.89 1.40 0.93
N TYR A 50 11.59 0.70 2.02
CA TYR A 50 10.82 -0.54 1.96
C TYR A 50 9.41 -0.33 1.38
N ILE A 51 8.78 0.81 1.69
CA ILE A 51 7.42 1.17 1.27
C ILE A 51 7.20 1.15 -0.25
N ILE A 52 8.26 1.24 -1.06
CA ILE A 52 8.17 1.13 -2.52
C ILE A 52 7.53 -0.21 -2.93
N HIS A 53 7.88 -1.32 -2.26
CA HIS A 53 7.35 -2.64 -2.57
C HIS A 53 5.83 -2.72 -2.34
N PRO A 54 5.28 -2.40 -1.15
CA PRO A 54 3.84 -2.34 -0.96
C PRO A 54 3.10 -1.41 -1.93
N ILE A 55 3.70 -0.26 -2.30
CA ILE A 55 3.11 0.64 -3.30
C ILE A 55 3.00 -0.05 -4.67
N GLN A 56 4.02 -0.78 -5.11
CA GLN A 56 3.96 -1.48 -6.40
C GLN A 56 2.93 -2.61 -6.38
N VAL A 57 2.85 -3.36 -5.27
CA VAL A 57 1.82 -4.40 -5.08
C VAL A 57 0.42 -3.80 -5.17
N ALA A 58 0.16 -2.73 -4.44
CA ALA A 58 -1.13 -2.03 -4.50
C ALA A 58 -1.41 -1.48 -5.91
N GLY A 59 -0.41 -0.95 -6.60
CA GLY A 59 -0.53 -0.50 -7.99
C GLY A 59 -1.01 -1.59 -8.95
N ILE A 60 -0.47 -2.81 -8.83
CA ILE A 60 -0.92 -3.97 -9.62
C ILE A 60 -2.39 -4.31 -9.29
N LEU A 61 -2.76 -4.29 -8.02
CA LEU A 61 -4.15 -4.56 -7.60
C LEU A 61 -5.12 -3.49 -8.11
N VAL A 62 -4.69 -2.24 -8.15
CA VAL A 62 -5.48 -1.14 -8.72
C VAL A 62 -5.64 -1.30 -10.23
N ASP A 63 -4.59 -1.71 -10.95
CA ASP A 63 -4.65 -1.98 -12.39
C ASP A 63 -5.58 -3.17 -12.75
N LEU A 64 -5.86 -4.04 -11.78
CA LEU A 64 -6.84 -5.12 -11.89
C LEU A 64 -8.24 -4.71 -11.41
N GLU A 65 -8.44 -3.44 -11.05
CA GLU A 65 -9.69 -2.90 -10.50
C GLU A 65 -10.22 -3.69 -9.28
N MET A 66 -9.31 -4.12 -8.41
CA MET A 66 -9.67 -4.90 -7.21
C MET A 66 -10.48 -4.09 -6.20
N ASP A 67 -11.15 -4.78 -5.28
CA ASP A 67 -11.92 -4.15 -4.21
C ASP A 67 -10.99 -3.40 -3.21
N PRO A 68 -11.51 -2.39 -2.49
CA PRO A 68 -10.69 -1.57 -1.58
C PRO A 68 -10.03 -2.35 -0.46
N SER A 69 -10.64 -3.45 0.02
CA SER A 69 -10.04 -4.27 1.07
C SER A 69 -8.83 -5.05 0.55
N THR A 70 -8.90 -5.56 -0.68
CA THR A 70 -7.75 -6.17 -1.35
C THR A 70 -6.61 -5.18 -1.58
N ILE A 71 -6.90 -3.96 -2.04
CA ILE A 71 -5.88 -2.91 -2.26
C ILE A 71 -5.23 -2.48 -0.94
N ALA A 72 -6.03 -2.26 0.11
CA ALA A 72 -5.52 -1.97 1.45
C ALA A 72 -4.65 -3.13 1.96
N GLY A 73 -5.06 -4.38 1.73
CA GLY A 73 -4.25 -5.57 2.01
C GLY A 73 -2.91 -5.54 1.27
N GLY A 74 -2.88 -5.11 0.01
CA GLY A 74 -1.63 -4.92 -0.74
C GLY A 74 -0.67 -3.93 -0.09
N PHE A 75 -1.16 -2.80 0.42
CA PHE A 75 -0.33 -1.85 1.18
C PHE A 75 0.17 -2.45 2.51
N LEU A 76 -0.63 -3.29 3.16
CA LEU A 76 -0.38 -3.76 4.53
C LEU A 76 0.26 -5.15 4.63
N HIS A 77 0.43 -5.87 3.52
CA HIS A 77 0.67 -7.33 3.56
C HIS A 77 1.93 -7.72 4.36
N ASP A 78 3.01 -6.96 4.25
CA ASP A 78 4.28 -7.22 4.95
C ASP A 78 4.38 -6.47 6.30
N VAL A 79 3.40 -5.65 6.67
CA VAL A 79 3.46 -4.83 7.90
C VAL A 79 3.56 -5.72 9.15
N VAL A 80 2.82 -6.83 9.20
CA VAL A 80 2.84 -7.74 10.36
C VAL A 80 4.11 -8.59 10.40
N GLU A 81 4.66 -8.94 9.24
CA GLU A 81 5.83 -9.82 9.15
C GLU A 81 7.12 -9.05 9.46
N ASP A 82 7.22 -7.80 8.98
CA ASP A 82 8.47 -7.06 8.92
C ASP A 82 8.56 -5.85 9.88
N THR A 83 7.53 -5.62 10.70
CA THR A 83 7.51 -4.51 11.67
C THR A 83 7.01 -4.98 13.04
N ASP A 84 7.04 -4.09 14.04
CA ASP A 84 6.50 -4.37 15.39
C ASP A 84 4.96 -4.38 15.45
N VAL A 85 4.27 -4.07 14.34
CA VAL A 85 2.81 -4.06 14.26
C VAL A 85 2.27 -5.50 14.32
N THR A 86 1.25 -5.73 15.14
CA THR A 86 0.60 -7.04 15.26
C THR A 86 -0.72 -7.12 14.47
N LEU A 87 -1.20 -8.35 14.22
CA LEU A 87 -2.55 -8.57 13.67
C LEU A 87 -3.67 -7.92 14.52
N GLN A 88 -3.49 -7.83 15.84
CA GLN A 88 -4.46 -7.16 16.71
C GLN A 88 -4.45 -5.64 16.54
N ASP A 89 -3.32 -5.06 16.13
CA ASP A 89 -3.24 -3.64 15.80
C ASP A 89 -3.99 -3.35 14.50
N LEU A 90 -3.77 -4.16 13.46
CA LEU A 90 -4.49 -4.02 12.19
C LEU A 90 -6.00 -4.19 12.36
N LYS A 91 -6.45 -5.20 13.13
CA LYS A 91 -7.88 -5.41 13.43
C LYS A 91 -8.53 -4.28 14.22
N ARG A 92 -7.75 -3.49 14.97
CA ARG A 92 -8.25 -2.30 15.66
C ARG A 92 -8.24 -1.07 14.76
N ALA A 93 -7.32 -1.02 13.81
CA ALA A 93 -7.22 0.08 12.87
C ALA A 93 -8.31 0.02 11.79
N PHE A 94 -8.58 -1.15 11.20
CA PHE A 94 -9.49 -1.32 10.07
C PHE A 94 -10.67 -2.23 10.42
#